data_AF-A0A938LR81-F1
#
_entry.id   AF-A0A938LR81-F1
#
_cell.length_a   1.000
_cell.length_b   1.000
_cell.length_c   1.000
_cell.angle_alpha   90.00
_cell.angle_beta   90.00
_cell.angle_gamma   90.00
#
_symmetry.space_group_name_H-M   'P 1'
#
loop_
_entity.id
_entity.type
_entity.pdbx_description
1 polymer ?
#
loop_
_entity_poly.entity_id
_entity_poly.type
_entity_poly.pdbx_seq_one_letter_code
_entity_poly.pdbx_strand_id
1 'polypeptide(L)'
;MITDTEVKIKGVQALTESLGTVGAERFIALIQREPFDYTKWQRTLWEGLSVEEISRRATRISEHLAEHGGAGDLDPQDPVED
;
A
#
# COMPACT_ATOMS: atom_id res chain seq x y z
N MET A 1 10.04 -7.20 -5.82
CA MET A 1 9.50 -5.83 -5.74
C MET A 1 8.57 -5.62 -6.92
N ILE A 2 7.35 -5.12 -6.71
CA ILE A 2 6.47 -4.76 -7.83
C ILE A 2 7.09 -3.57 -8.57
N THR A 3 7.12 -3.64 -9.90
CA THR A 3 7.65 -2.58 -10.76
C THR A 3 6.66 -1.42 -10.89
N ASP A 4 7.15 -0.23 -11.20
CA ASP A 4 6.30 0.95 -11.48
C ASP A 4 5.24 0.67 -12.56
N THR A 5 5.61 -0.14 -13.56
CA THR A 5 4.70 -0.57 -14.63
C THR A 5 3.56 -1.43 -14.08
N GLU A 6 3.88 -2.40 -13.24
CA GLU A 6 2.87 -3.26 -12.61
C GLU A 6 1.96 -2.46 -11.66
N VAL A 7 2.49 -1.48 -10.92
CA VAL A 7 1.68 -0.57 -10.10
C VAL A 7 0.67 0.18 -10.97
N LYS A 8 1.11 0.74 -12.09
CA LYS A 8 0.24 1.51 -13.01
C LYS A 8 -0.84 0.62 -13.64
N ILE A 9 -0.49 -0.57 -14.09
CA ILE A 9 -1.46 -1.50 -14.70
C ILE A 9 -2.54 -1.89 -13.68
N LYS A 10 -2.14 -2.30 -12.48
CA LYS A 10 -3.08 -2.66 -11.41
C LYS A 10 -3.95 -1.47 -10.98
N GLY A 11 -3.36 -0.27 -10.92
CA GLY A 11 -4.11 0.96 -10.61
C GLY A 11 -5.19 1.27 -11.64
N VAL A 12 -4.87 1.21 -12.93
CA VAL A 12 -5.85 1.47 -14.00
C VAL A 12 -6.97 0.43 -14.00
N GLN A 13 -6.64 -0.84 -13.75
CA GLN A 13 -7.65 -1.90 -13.60
C GLN A 13 -8.61 -1.62 -12.44
N ALA A 14 -8.08 -1.35 -11.25
CA ALA A 14 -8.89 -1.03 -10.07
C ALA A 14 -9.79 0.20 -10.28
N LEU A 15 -9.27 1.24 -10.94
CA LEU A 15 -10.04 2.44 -11.28
C LEU A 15 -11.17 2.11 -12.27
N THR A 16 -10.89 1.29 -13.30
CA THR A 16 -11.88 0.93 -14.32
C THR A 16 -12.98 0.04 -13.74
N GLU A 17 -12.63 -0.89 -12.85
CA GLU A 17 -13.59 -1.75 -12.14
C GLU A 17 -14.51 -0.93 -11.22
N SER A 18 -13.97 0.09 -10.55
CA SER A 18 -14.71 0.89 -9.57
C SER A 18 -15.52 2.03 -10.19
N LEU A 19 -15.00 2.68 -11.24
CA LEU A 19 -15.54 3.93 -11.80
C LEU A 19 -16.04 3.79 -13.24
N GLY A 20 -15.82 2.64 -13.88
CA GLY A 20 -15.97 2.45 -15.32
C GLY A 20 -14.87 3.18 -16.12
N THR A 21 -14.79 2.90 -17.42
CA THR A 21 -13.73 3.43 -18.31
C THR A 21 -13.70 4.95 -18.32
N VAL A 22 -14.86 5.61 -18.52
CA VAL A 22 -14.96 7.08 -18.58
C VAL A 22 -14.61 7.72 -17.22
N GLY A 23 -15.02 7.08 -16.12
CA GLY A 23 -14.73 7.56 -14.77
C GLY A 23 -13.24 7.46 -14.44
N ALA A 24 -12.60 6.36 -14.82
CA ALA A 24 -11.17 6.14 -14.64
C ALA A 24 -10.33 7.17 -15.43
N GLU A 25 -10.66 7.41 -16.70
CA GLU A 25 -9.99 8.43 -17.52
C GLU A 25 -10.13 9.82 -16.92
N ARG A 26 -11.34 10.19 -16.48
CA ARG A 26 -11.59 11.48 -15.82
C ARG A 26 -10.79 11.60 -14.52
N PHE A 27 -10.72 10.55 -13.72
CA PHE A 27 -9.92 10.55 -12.48
C PHE A 27 -8.45 10.82 -12.78
N ILE A 28 -7.86 10.11 -13.74
CA ILE A 28 -6.46 10.30 -14.13
C ILE A 28 -6.23 11.73 -14.62
N ALA A 29 -7.14 12.26 -15.44
CA ALA A 29 -7.05 13.63 -15.92
C ALA A 29 -7.10 14.66 -14.77
N LEU A 30 -7.95 14.47 -13.76
CA LEU A 30 -8.04 15.36 -12.60
C LEU A 30 -6.76 15.34 -11.76
N ILE A 31 -6.23 14.14 -11.47
CA ILE A 31 -4.98 13.97 -10.70
C ILE A 31 -3.77 14.59 -11.43
N GLN A 32 -3.76 14.59 -12.76
CA GLN A 32 -2.69 15.24 -13.53
C GLN A 32 -2.82 16.77 -13.60
N ARG A 33 -4.05 17.30 -13.54
CA ARG A 33 -4.32 18.74 -13.68
C ARG A 33 -4.17 19.49 -12.37
N GLU A 34 -4.52 18.86 -11.26
CA GLU A 34 -4.56 19.47 -9.94
C GLU A 34 -3.68 18.69 -8.97
N PRO A 35 -2.81 19.35 -8.19
CA PRO A 35 -2.03 18.68 -7.17
C PRO A 35 -2.99 18.07 -6.14
N PHE A 36 -3.01 16.74 -6.06
CA PHE A 36 -3.75 16.03 -5.03
C PHE A 36 -3.02 16.14 -3.69
N ASP A 37 -3.66 16.79 -2.72
CA ASP A 37 -3.12 16.90 -1.36
C ASP A 37 -3.25 15.55 -0.63
N TYR A 38 -2.22 14.71 -0.82
CA TYR A 38 -2.09 13.41 -0.16
C TYR A 38 -2.14 13.55 1.37
N THR A 39 -1.55 14.61 1.94
CA THR A 39 -1.54 14.82 3.40
C THR A 39 -2.95 15.09 3.92
N LYS A 40 -3.74 15.90 3.21
CA LYS A 40 -5.14 16.14 3.55
C LYS A 40 -5.95 14.86 3.42
N TRP A 41 -5.86 14.14 2.31
CA TRP A 41 -6.56 12.87 2.13
C TRP A 41 -6.19 11.84 3.20
N GLN A 42 -4.91 11.69 3.52
CA GLN A 42 -4.45 10.76 4.55
C GLN A 42 -5.07 11.07 5.92
N ARG A 43 -5.23 12.35 6.27
CA ARG A 43 -5.90 12.73 7.53
C ARG A 43 -7.36 12.27 7.56
N THR A 44 -8.06 12.31 6.42
CA THR A 44 -9.45 11.83 6.33
C THR A 44 -9.58 10.32 6.55
N LEU A 45 -8.54 9.53 6.28
CA LEU A 45 -8.55 8.08 6.53
C LEU A 45 -8.70 7.72 8.01
N TRP A 46 -8.34 8.65 8.91
CA TRP A 46 -8.39 8.47 10.36
C TRP A 46 -9.47 9.33 11.03
N GLU A 47 -10.26 10.07 10.26
CA GLU A 47 -11.36 10.86 10.81
C GLU A 47 -12.34 9.95 11.55
N GLY A 48 -12.60 10.27 12.83
CA GLY A 48 -13.44 9.48 13.72
C GLY A 48 -12.73 8.37 14.50
N LEU A 49 -11.42 8.16 14.31
CA LEU A 49 -10.61 7.24 15.13
C LEU A 49 -9.80 8.01 16.17
N SER A 50 -9.81 7.53 17.42
CA SER A 50 -8.93 8.08 18.45
C SER A 50 -7.48 7.65 18.20
N VAL A 51 -6.51 8.42 18.73
CA VAL A 51 -5.08 8.06 18.66
C VAL A 51 -4.82 6.66 19.23
N GLU A 52 -5.54 6.28 20.28
CA GLU A 52 -5.44 4.97 20.91
C GLU A 52 -5.99 3.84 20.01
N GLU A 53 -7.04 4.10 19.24
CA GLU A 53 -7.57 3.17 18.25
C GLU A 53 -6.60 2.95 17.09
N ILE A 54 -5.98 4.03 16.60
CA ILE A 54 -4.96 3.97 15.55
C ILE A 54 -3.74 3.20 16.06
N SER A 55 -3.28 3.49 17.28
CA SER A 55 -2.14 2.82 17.90
C SER A 55 -2.40 1.32 18.10
N ARG A 56 -3.57 0.93 18.63
CA ARG A 56 -3.92 -0.50 18.78
C ARG A 56 -3.98 -1.24 17.44
N ARG A 57 -4.48 -0.59 16.38
CA ARG A 57 -4.50 -1.18 15.03
C ARG A 57 -3.09 -1.35 14.48
N ALA A 58 -2.22 -0.37 14.67
CA ALA A 58 -0.82 -0.46 14.26
C ALA A 58 -0.10 -1.61 14.98
N THR A 59 -0.23 -1.71 16.31
CA THR A 59 0.36 -2.80 17.10
C THR A 59 -0.11 -4.18 16.62
N ARG A 60 -1.41 -4.36 16.38
CA ARG A 60 -1.95 -5.63 15.89
C ARG A 60 -1.39 -6.02 14.52
N ILE A 61 -1.20 -5.05 13.62
CA ILE A 61 -0.58 -5.29 12.30
C ILE A 61 0.89 -5.69 12.48
N SER A 62 1.63 -5.02 13.37
CA SER A 62 3.03 -5.35 13.66
C SER A 62 3.19 -6.74 14.26
N GLU A 63 2.33 -7.13 15.20
CA GLU A 63 2.32 -8.47 15.79
C GLU A 63 2.00 -9.54 14.75
N HIS A 64 0.97 -9.32 13.92
CA HIS A 64 0.62 -10.26 12.86
C HIS A 64 1.73 -10.44 11.83
N LEU A 65 2.44 -9.37 11.47
CA LEU A 65 3.61 -9.42 10.59
C LEU A 65 4.81 -10.12 11.25
N ALA A 66 4.98 -10.00 12.57
CA ALA A 66 6.03 -10.71 13.30
C ALA A 66 5.73 -12.23 13.43
N GLU A 67 4.46 -12.60 13.59
CA GLU A 67 4.01 -14.00 13.67
C GLU A 67 4.08 -14.73 12.32
N HIS A 68 3.91 -14.01 11.21
CA HIS A 68 3.94 -14.58 9.84
C HIS A 68 5.26 -14.31 9.10
N GLY A 69 6.20 -13.60 9.72
CA GLY A 69 7.52 -13.27 9.16
C GLY A 69 8.68 -14.14 9.68
N GLY A 70 8.41 -15.22 10.42
CA GLY A 70 9.42 -16.03 11.07
C GLY A 70 9.43 -17.50 10.65
N ALA A 71 9.92 -17.82 9.45
CA ALA A 71 10.59 -19.08 9.12
C ALA A 71 10.99 -19.13 7.62
N GLY A 72 12.25 -18.83 7.32
CA GLY A 72 12.83 -19.03 5.98
C GLY A 72 14.19 -18.35 5.89
N ASP A 73 15.24 -19.15 5.98
CA ASP A 73 16.66 -18.83 5.71
C ASP A 73 17.46 -18.08 6.77
N LEU A 74 17.72 -18.80 7.87
CA LEU A 74 19.08 -18.86 8.40
C LEU A 74 19.62 -20.27 8.14
N ASP A 75 20.42 -20.44 7.10
CA ASP A 75 21.40 -21.53 7.05
C ASP A 75 22.81 -20.94 7.29
N PRO A 76 23.43 -21.17 8.45
CA PRO A 76 24.77 -20.67 8.74
C PRO A 76 25.92 -21.49 8.14
N GLN A 77 25.69 -22.46 7.24
CA GLN A 77 26.76 -23.34 6.74
C GLN A 77 26.70 -23.59 5.23
N ASP A 78 27.14 -22.61 4.44
CA ASP A 78 27.72 -22.89 3.12
C ASP A 78 29.24 -22.63 3.18
N PRO A 79 30.08 -23.57 2.68
CA PRO A 79 31.52 -23.51 2.84
C PRO A 79 32.14 -22.47 1.90
N VAL A 80 33.23 -21.84 2.35
CA VAL A 80 34.07 -21.01 1.49
C VAL A 80 34.90 -21.92 0.59
N GLU A 81 34.51 -22.05 -0.67
CA GLU A 81 35.42 -22.32 -1.81
C GLU A 81 35.59 -20.95 -2.51
N ASP A 82 36.76 -20.39 -2.80
CA ASP A 82 38.11 -20.88 -3.15
C ASP A 82 39.16 -19.87 -2.61
#